data_AF-A0A0E3NAG5-F1
#
_entry.id   AF-A0A0E3NAG5-F1
#
_cell.length_a   1.000
_cell.length_b   1.000
_cell.length_c   1.000
_cell.angle_alpha   90.00
_cell.angle_beta   90.00
_cell.angle_gamma   90.00
#
_symmetry.space_group_name_H-M   'P 1'
#
loop_
_entity.id
_entity.type
_entity.pdbx_description
1 polymer ?
#
loop_
_entity_poly.entity_id
_entity_poly.type
_entity_poly.pdbx_seq_one_letter_code
_entity_poly.pdbx_strand_id
1 'polypeptide(L)'
;MGYHILKTCIKYILFIIFLISLVGNAHANTDQLVHYNWTADNGNTIIDNSGHGNNGINNGTTTFTLPTGGTARHFNGQSRITIPNDDQLAFTDPHITFGVFFRYNSSNPAGNTYLVSRGNTAFRISIDHTNSMLTYSVYADGHTIHARSGTRIQPNKDYEAIVTYDGSHAQLYLNGLANGLGVDYAAAALGPSYITENWTIGSSSDNTYGLNGTVYAFHLYNRTLNSSEILDLYAKDLRSIQHLRPGGIALSWDDSGHIQSCYRYLEIFQKYNATCTINVNAISTRAEAARELEELDALHSAGWEIALHGYNHKDSVRFLSNNTPATWLDQEIFPNIVEITRYGYPVYSFAYPYSSRNAVTDASIAPYFRTIRTRTPTLVNGNINETTEAYYNWDDTQLLYGVEIDDQAVGASLPSIENGIDYAIKTGSVLVLFGHAITPNVTGPYQVSTARLESILNYTCQNGGVFYRMGDLGNSSWKQVPRFSNVTANFTVSKNRIFAGENVTFTDYSKNHTTGLLDFGDNSPASSVTNVTHTYITWYLHI
;
A
#
# COMPACT_ATOMS: atom_id res chain seq x y z
N MET A 1 -24.56 -41.01 23.72
CA MET A 1 -23.75 -42.09 23.12
C MET A 1 -23.28 -41.56 21.76
N GLY A 2 -21.97 -41.41 21.55
CA GLY A 2 -21.31 -40.84 20.33
C GLY A 2 -21.28 -39.30 20.35
N TYR A 3 -20.19 -38.54 20.55
CA TYR A 3 -18.74 -38.59 20.22
C TYR A 3 -18.37 -38.34 18.75
N HIS A 4 -17.57 -37.26 18.56
CA HIS A 4 -16.74 -36.82 17.41
C HIS A 4 -17.51 -36.19 16.22
N ILE A 5 -17.18 -35.00 15.68
CA ILE A 5 -15.87 -34.38 15.40
C ILE A 5 -15.99 -32.84 15.50
N LEU A 6 -15.24 -32.20 16.40
CA LEU A 6 -14.97 -30.75 16.37
C LEU A 6 -13.46 -30.54 16.57
N LYS A 7 -12.74 -30.40 15.45
CA LYS A 7 -11.33 -30.00 15.29
C LYS A 7 -11.32 -29.33 13.90
N THR A 8 -10.99 -28.08 13.67
CA THR A 8 -9.80 -27.31 14.06
C THR A 8 -10.05 -25.85 13.63
N CYS A 9 -9.83 -24.86 14.51
CA CYS A 9 -9.50 -23.44 14.20
C CYS A 9 -9.47 -22.54 15.45
N ILE A 10 -9.69 -23.09 16.66
CA ILE A 10 -9.55 -22.34 17.92
C ILE A 10 -8.32 -22.85 18.69
N LYS A 11 -7.16 -22.37 18.27
CA LYS A 11 -5.97 -22.12 19.10
C LYS A 11 -5.43 -20.83 18.48
N TYR A 12 -5.75 -19.65 19.01
CA TYR A 12 -4.96 -18.98 20.04
C TYR A 12 -5.82 -17.91 20.74
N ILE A 13 -6.55 -18.29 21.78
CA ILE A 13 -7.11 -17.34 22.76
C ILE A 13 -6.88 -17.97 24.15
N LEU A 14 -6.21 -17.20 25.02
CA LEU A 14 -5.75 -17.51 26.40
C LEU A 14 -4.50 -18.40 26.57
N PHE A 15 -3.34 -17.74 26.72
CA PHE A 15 -2.36 -18.12 27.75
C PHE A 15 -1.63 -16.86 28.25
N ILE A 16 -2.23 -16.15 29.22
CA ILE A 16 -1.52 -15.26 30.14
C ILE A 16 -1.35 -16.05 31.44
N ILE A 17 -0.11 -16.30 31.85
CA ILE A 17 0.42 -16.22 33.22
C ILE A 17 1.88 -16.71 33.22
N PHE A 18 2.79 -15.78 33.55
CA PHE A 18 4.11 -15.93 34.18
C PHE A 18 5.09 -16.98 33.63
N LEU A 19 6.06 -16.52 32.82
CA LEU A 19 7.42 -17.05 32.91
C LEU A 19 8.40 -15.92 33.22
N ILE A 20 9.15 -16.17 34.29
CA ILE A 20 10.20 -15.33 34.85
C ILE A 20 11.32 -15.14 33.81
N SER A 21 11.87 -13.92 33.80
CA SER A 21 13.07 -13.46 33.11
C SER A 21 14.10 -14.54 32.78
N LEU A 22 14.25 -14.83 31.49
CA LEU A 22 15.56 -15.05 30.89
C LEU A 22 15.75 -13.94 29.86
N VAL A 23 16.72 -13.06 30.12
CA VAL A 23 17.30 -12.18 29.11
C VAL A 23 17.85 -13.11 28.03
N GLY A 24 17.08 -13.30 26.96
CA GLY A 24 17.58 -13.93 25.75
C GLY A 24 18.60 -12.98 25.17
N ASN A 25 19.88 -13.36 25.20
CA ASN A 25 20.87 -12.74 24.34
C ASN A 25 20.32 -12.86 22.91
N ALA A 26 20.01 -11.72 22.29
CA ALA A 26 19.78 -11.67 20.86
C ALA A 26 21.04 -12.27 20.23
N HIS A 27 20.90 -13.45 19.61
CA HIS A 27 21.97 -13.98 18.79
C HIS A 27 22.25 -12.94 17.71
N ALA A 28 23.49 -12.43 17.69
CA ALA A 28 23.96 -11.58 16.62
C ALA A 28 23.71 -12.32 15.30
N ASN A 29 23.07 -11.65 14.34
CA ASN A 29 23.11 -12.16 12.97
C ASN A 29 24.55 -11.97 12.53
N THR A 30 25.33 -13.05 12.54
CA THR A 30 26.80 -13.03 12.38
C THR A 30 27.25 -12.42 11.05
N ASP A 31 26.34 -12.25 10.11
CA ASP A 31 26.62 -11.75 8.76
C ASP A 31 26.18 -10.28 8.57
N GLN A 32 25.46 -9.69 9.54
CA GLN A 32 25.14 -8.27 9.54
C GLN A 32 26.31 -7.53 10.19
N LEU A 33 27.14 -6.87 9.39
CA LEU A 33 28.34 -6.16 9.87
C LEU A 33 28.01 -4.82 10.54
N VAL A 34 26.98 -4.14 10.04
CA VAL A 34 26.52 -2.88 10.62
C VAL A 34 25.00 -2.83 10.63
N HIS A 35 24.45 -2.43 11.77
CA HIS A 35 23.04 -2.09 11.89
C HIS A 35 22.91 -0.86 12.77
N TYR A 36 22.37 0.22 12.22
CA TYR A 36 22.04 1.40 13.01
C TYR A 36 20.53 1.60 13.05
N ASN A 37 19.99 1.61 14.26
CA ASN A 37 18.61 1.99 14.56
C ASN A 37 18.51 3.21 15.49
N TRP A 38 19.66 3.83 15.79
CA TRP A 38 19.83 5.06 16.59
C TRP A 38 19.46 4.98 18.07
N THR A 39 18.91 3.85 18.54
CA THR A 39 18.29 3.76 19.88
C THR A 39 19.28 3.80 21.04
N ALA A 40 20.53 3.40 20.80
CA ALA A 40 21.57 3.30 21.83
C ALA A 40 22.64 4.39 21.70
N ASP A 41 22.46 5.36 20.81
CA ASP A 41 23.46 6.38 20.50
C ASP A 41 23.85 7.21 21.73
N ASN A 42 25.13 7.58 21.84
CA ASN A 42 25.68 8.32 22.97
C ASN A 42 26.51 9.52 22.50
N GLY A 43 25.96 10.73 22.69
CA GLY A 43 26.59 11.96 22.23
C GLY A 43 26.83 11.94 20.71
N ASN A 44 28.10 11.96 20.31
CA ASN A 44 28.50 11.89 18.90
C ASN A 44 28.80 10.47 18.40
N THR A 45 28.69 9.46 19.26
CA THR A 45 28.91 8.06 18.87
C THR A 45 27.58 7.42 18.46
N ILE A 46 27.53 6.88 17.24
CA ILE A 46 26.44 6.05 16.74
C ILE A 46 26.75 4.61 17.08
N ILE A 47 25.87 3.94 17.82
CA ILE A 47 26.13 2.59 18.30
C ILE A 47 25.72 1.57 17.24
N ASP A 48 26.63 0.64 16.94
CA ASP A 48 26.35 -0.51 16.10
C ASP A 48 25.51 -1.57 16.83
N ASN A 49 24.27 -1.75 16.38
CA ASN A 49 23.32 -2.73 16.90
C ASN A 49 23.49 -4.13 16.29
N SER A 50 24.51 -4.34 15.45
CA SER A 50 24.80 -5.66 14.87
C SER A 50 25.57 -6.58 15.83
N GLY A 51 26.32 -5.99 16.76
CA GLY A 51 27.22 -6.70 17.68
C GLY A 51 28.69 -6.72 17.26
N HIS A 52 29.06 -6.13 16.12
CA HIS A 52 30.44 -6.14 15.60
C HIS A 52 31.27 -4.92 16.02
N GLY A 53 30.64 -3.92 16.64
CA GLY A 53 31.33 -2.76 17.20
C GLY A 53 31.75 -1.73 16.16
N ASN A 54 31.19 -1.79 14.96
CA ASN A 54 31.41 -0.84 13.87
C ASN A 54 30.68 0.49 14.14
N ASN A 55 31.02 1.14 15.25
CA ASN A 55 30.36 2.35 15.72
C ASN A 55 30.64 3.53 14.77
N GLY A 56 29.60 4.32 14.52
CA GLY A 56 29.68 5.50 13.65
C GLY A 56 29.97 6.78 14.42
N ILE A 57 30.23 7.84 13.68
CA ILE A 57 30.47 9.20 14.17
C ILE A 57 29.37 10.10 13.63
N ASN A 58 28.63 10.74 14.53
CA ASN A 58 27.63 11.75 14.21
C ASN A 58 28.31 13.08 13.84
N ASN A 59 28.03 13.59 12.64
CA ASN A 59 28.44 14.92 12.20
C ASN A 59 27.20 15.78 11.96
N GLY A 60 26.63 16.33 13.03
CA GLY A 60 25.58 17.37 12.95
C GLY A 60 24.15 16.89 12.73
N THR A 61 23.88 15.59 12.83
CA THR A 61 22.50 15.06 12.79
C THR A 61 21.87 15.07 14.20
N THR A 62 20.55 15.09 14.28
CA THR A 62 19.78 15.08 15.55
C THR A 62 18.79 13.94 15.57
N THR A 63 18.45 13.42 16.75
CA THR A 63 17.46 12.35 16.91
C THR A 63 16.09 12.88 17.30
N PHE A 64 15.04 12.12 16.99
CA PHE A 64 13.70 12.34 17.48
C PHE A 64 12.98 11.01 17.69
N THR A 65 11.98 11.00 18.57
CA THR A 65 11.19 9.81 18.90
C THR A 65 10.03 9.64 17.93
N LEU A 66 9.86 8.42 17.44
CA LEU A 66 8.77 8.01 16.55
C LEU A 66 7.50 7.71 17.35
N PRO A 67 6.30 7.72 16.72
CA PRO A 67 5.04 7.35 17.38
C PRO A 67 5.05 5.95 18.00
N THR A 68 5.85 5.04 17.44
CA THR A 68 6.07 3.67 17.92
C THR A 68 6.96 3.59 19.17
N GLY A 69 7.55 4.71 19.61
CA GLY A 69 8.60 4.76 20.63
C GLY A 69 10.02 4.50 20.09
N GLY A 70 10.16 4.20 18.80
CA GLY A 70 11.46 4.09 18.13
C GLY A 70 12.20 5.42 18.04
N THR A 71 13.45 5.39 17.58
CA THR A 71 14.24 6.60 17.32
C THR A 71 14.51 6.72 15.83
N ALA A 72 14.44 7.93 15.30
CA ALA A 72 14.87 8.26 13.95
C ALA A 72 15.79 9.48 13.97
N ARG A 73 16.47 9.72 12.84
CA ARG A 73 17.52 10.74 12.77
C ARG A 73 17.28 11.72 11.65
N HIS A 74 17.30 13.00 11.99
CA HIS A 74 17.15 14.11 11.05
C HIS A 74 18.50 14.55 10.49
N PHE A 75 18.52 14.74 9.16
CA PHE A 75 19.64 15.26 8.39
C PHE A 75 19.23 16.59 7.75
N ASN A 76 20.12 17.58 7.74
CA ASN A 76 19.82 18.96 7.33
C ASN A 76 20.41 19.36 5.97
N GLY A 77 20.93 18.41 5.19
CA GLY A 77 21.61 18.64 3.91
C GLY A 77 23.11 18.89 4.01
N GLN A 78 23.65 19.11 5.22
CA GLN A 78 25.09 19.29 5.48
C GLN A 78 25.63 18.28 6.51
N SER A 79 24.73 17.72 7.32
CA SER A 79 25.02 16.70 8.32
C SER A 79 25.23 15.32 7.71
N ARG A 80 26.02 14.47 8.37
CA ARG A 80 26.23 13.08 7.95
C ARG A 80 26.57 12.17 9.12
N ILE A 81 26.48 10.86 8.89
CA ILE A 81 27.13 9.86 9.75
C ILE A 81 28.32 9.30 9.00
N THR A 82 29.43 9.08 9.70
CA THR A 82 30.63 8.45 9.15
C THR A 82 30.91 7.15 9.89
N ILE A 83 31.06 6.04 9.16
CA ILE A 83 31.50 4.77 9.71
C ILE A 83 32.99 4.64 9.37
N PRO A 84 33.90 4.73 10.36
CA PRO A 84 35.32 4.57 10.11
C PRO A 84 35.60 3.26 9.39
N ASN A 85 36.57 3.28 8.47
CA ASN A 85 37.06 2.05 7.85
C ASN A 85 37.62 1.11 8.93
N ASP A 86 37.29 -0.18 8.80
CA ASP A 86 37.72 -1.27 9.69
C ASP A 86 38.04 -2.51 8.84
N ASP A 87 38.88 -3.41 9.35
CA ASP A 87 39.25 -4.65 8.65
C ASP A 87 38.02 -5.54 8.39
N GLN A 88 37.03 -5.52 9.29
CA GLN A 88 35.75 -6.24 9.09
C GLN A 88 34.93 -5.66 7.93
N LEU A 89 35.18 -4.40 7.55
CA LEU A 89 34.53 -3.73 6.44
C LEU A 89 35.36 -3.83 5.15
N ALA A 90 36.45 -4.61 5.12
CA ALA A 90 37.19 -4.90 3.90
C ALA A 90 36.48 -6.04 3.13
N PHE A 91 35.69 -5.68 2.11
CA PHE A 91 34.98 -6.67 1.30
C PHE A 91 35.92 -7.27 0.25
N THR A 92 36.40 -8.49 0.48
CA THR A 92 37.20 -9.23 -0.51
C THR A 92 36.37 -10.21 -1.33
N ASP A 93 35.33 -10.78 -0.72
CA ASP A 93 34.41 -11.69 -1.40
C ASP A 93 33.40 -10.90 -2.23
N PRO A 94 32.91 -11.46 -3.35
CA PRO A 94 32.09 -10.73 -4.30
C PRO A 94 30.62 -10.59 -3.85
N HIS A 95 30.35 -10.59 -2.55
CA HIS A 95 28.99 -10.58 -1.99
C HIS A 95 28.80 -9.42 -1.01
N ILE A 96 27.75 -8.64 -1.20
CA ILE A 96 27.41 -7.53 -0.30
C ILE A 96 25.92 -7.22 -0.34
N THR A 97 25.40 -6.78 0.79
CA THR A 97 24.10 -6.10 0.85
C THR A 97 24.24 -4.84 1.67
N PHE A 98 23.76 -3.71 1.16
CA PHE A 98 23.75 -2.46 1.91
C PHE A 98 22.50 -1.66 1.59
N GLY A 99 21.96 -0.98 2.59
CA GLY A 99 20.69 -0.30 2.42
C GLY A 99 20.36 0.68 3.54
N VAL A 100 19.33 1.47 3.27
CA VAL A 100 18.91 2.56 4.12
C VAL A 100 17.40 2.71 4.05
N PHE A 101 16.77 2.87 5.23
CA PHE A 101 15.37 3.25 5.33
C PHE A 101 15.29 4.76 5.56
N PHE A 102 14.67 5.51 4.65
CA PHE A 102 14.78 6.97 4.62
C PHE A 102 13.49 7.68 4.18
N ARG A 103 13.46 8.98 4.42
CA ARG A 103 12.55 9.96 3.82
C ARG A 103 13.36 11.18 3.42
N TYR A 104 13.18 11.70 2.21
CA TYR A 104 13.78 12.97 1.82
C TYR A 104 12.73 14.07 1.79
N ASN A 105 13.10 15.29 2.19
CA ASN A 105 12.18 16.41 2.24
C ASN A 105 12.01 17.05 0.86
N SER A 106 10.86 17.66 0.60
CA SER A 106 10.66 18.47 -0.63
C SER A 106 11.60 19.68 -0.70
N SER A 107 12.14 20.11 0.44
CA SER A 107 13.17 21.15 0.56
C SER A 107 14.61 20.62 0.40
N ASN A 108 14.78 19.37 -0.01
CA ASN A 108 16.11 18.82 -0.26
C ASN A 108 16.82 19.60 -1.40
N PRO A 109 18.14 19.84 -1.29
CA PRO A 109 18.89 20.48 -2.38
C PRO A 109 18.67 19.78 -3.73
N ALA A 110 18.58 20.58 -4.80
CA ALA A 110 18.44 20.07 -6.16
C ALA A 110 19.70 19.33 -6.63
N GLY A 111 19.56 18.44 -7.61
CA GLY A 111 20.67 17.66 -8.18
C GLY A 111 20.74 16.24 -7.62
N ASN A 112 21.90 15.85 -7.09
CA ASN A 112 22.10 14.52 -6.52
C ASN A 112 22.09 14.56 -4.99
N THR A 113 21.58 13.51 -4.37
CA THR A 113 21.66 13.29 -2.91
C THR A 113 22.16 11.90 -2.63
N TYR A 114 23.25 11.78 -1.88
CA TYR A 114 23.83 10.49 -1.52
C TYR A 114 23.23 10.05 -0.20
N LEU A 115 22.50 8.93 -0.24
CA LEU A 115 21.88 8.33 0.94
C LEU A 115 22.91 7.46 1.67
N VAL A 116 23.68 6.69 0.90
CA VAL A 116 24.81 5.89 1.37
C VAL A 116 25.95 6.04 0.36
N SER A 117 27.18 6.20 0.84
CA SER A 117 28.36 6.05 -0.01
C SER A 117 29.57 5.50 0.72
N ARG A 118 30.41 4.75 0.00
CA ARG A 118 31.78 4.45 0.39
C ARG A 118 32.66 4.63 -0.83
N GLY A 119 33.56 5.61 -0.76
CA GLY A 119 34.08 6.25 -1.97
C GLY A 119 32.93 6.90 -2.76
N ASN A 120 33.19 7.96 -3.51
CA ASN A 120 32.11 8.61 -4.26
C ASN A 120 31.46 7.71 -5.33
N THR A 121 32.11 6.60 -5.69
CA THR A 121 31.68 5.66 -6.74
C THR A 121 31.80 4.18 -6.39
N ALA A 122 32.47 3.78 -5.29
CA ALA A 122 32.73 2.36 -5.05
C ALA A 122 31.47 1.61 -4.56
N PHE A 123 30.79 2.15 -3.55
CA PHE A 123 29.45 1.70 -3.17
C PHE A 123 28.57 2.91 -2.97
N ARG A 124 27.38 2.94 -3.57
CA ARG A 124 26.50 4.11 -3.49
C ARG A 124 25.03 3.73 -3.60
N ILE A 125 24.20 4.40 -2.82
CA ILE A 125 22.77 4.61 -3.10
C ILE A 125 22.52 6.11 -3.08
N SER A 126 21.89 6.65 -4.12
CA SER A 126 21.65 8.09 -4.26
C SER A 126 20.33 8.38 -4.96
N ILE A 127 19.82 9.60 -4.79
CA ILE A 127 18.67 10.13 -5.51
C ILE A 127 19.19 11.04 -6.62
N ASP A 128 18.74 10.80 -7.86
CA ASP A 128 18.80 11.78 -8.95
C ASP A 128 17.48 12.56 -8.97
N HIS A 129 17.50 13.80 -8.49
CA HIS A 129 16.32 14.65 -8.41
C HIS A 129 15.84 15.15 -9.78
N THR A 130 16.63 15.02 -10.84
CA THR A 130 16.21 15.37 -12.21
C THR A 130 15.10 14.45 -12.67
N ASN A 131 15.20 13.17 -12.30
CA ASN A 131 14.26 12.13 -12.70
C ASN A 131 13.47 11.56 -11.51
N SER A 132 13.74 12.00 -10.29
CA SER A 132 13.22 11.40 -9.05
C SER A 132 13.46 9.90 -8.98
N MET A 133 14.62 9.44 -9.44
CA MET A 133 14.99 8.02 -9.45
C MET A 133 16.08 7.76 -8.41
N LEU A 134 16.05 6.57 -7.83
CA LEU A 134 17.19 6.06 -7.10
C LEU A 134 18.23 5.55 -8.10
N THR A 135 19.51 5.76 -7.79
CA THR A 135 20.62 5.16 -8.53
C THR A 135 21.59 4.51 -7.55
N TYR A 136 22.19 3.41 -7.98
CA TYR A 136 23.18 2.71 -7.19
C TYR A 136 24.46 2.43 -7.97
N SER A 137 25.54 2.21 -7.24
CA SER A 137 26.80 1.73 -7.78
C SER A 137 27.41 0.67 -6.88
N VAL A 138 28.00 -0.34 -7.50
CA VAL A 138 28.80 -1.39 -6.87
C VAL A 138 30.08 -1.56 -7.68
N TYR A 139 31.23 -1.44 -7.03
CA TYR A 139 32.52 -1.60 -7.68
C TYR A 139 33.05 -3.02 -7.45
N ALA A 140 33.33 -3.73 -8.54
CA ALA A 140 33.80 -5.11 -8.53
C ALA A 140 34.83 -5.32 -9.65
N ASP A 141 35.95 -5.99 -9.36
CA ASP A 141 37.02 -6.32 -10.33
C ASP A 141 37.45 -5.19 -11.28
N GLY A 142 37.61 -3.97 -10.77
CA GLY A 142 38.05 -2.84 -11.61
C GLY A 142 36.91 -2.09 -12.30
N HIS A 143 35.67 -2.58 -12.19
CA HIS A 143 34.51 -2.10 -12.92
C HIS A 143 33.44 -1.52 -11.99
N THR A 144 32.81 -0.41 -12.39
CA THR A 144 31.66 0.15 -11.67
C THR A 144 30.37 -0.34 -12.30
N ILE A 145 29.67 -1.22 -11.60
CA ILE A 145 28.29 -1.62 -11.92
C ILE A 145 27.38 -0.47 -11.51
N HIS A 146 26.51 0.00 -12.41
CA HIS A 146 25.65 1.14 -12.16
C HIS A 146 24.27 0.96 -12.81
N ALA A 147 23.22 1.24 -12.06
CA ALA A 147 21.84 1.23 -12.54
C ALA A 147 20.93 2.14 -11.71
N ARG A 148 19.66 2.20 -12.12
CA ARG A 148 18.61 3.03 -11.52
C ARG A 148 17.36 2.22 -11.19
N SER A 149 16.54 2.76 -10.29
CA SER A 149 15.22 2.24 -9.98
C SER A 149 14.29 2.23 -11.20
N GLY A 150 13.34 1.30 -11.20
CA GLY A 150 12.20 1.29 -12.12
C GLY A 150 11.09 2.27 -11.69
N THR A 151 11.05 2.61 -10.41
CA THR A 151 10.03 3.49 -9.82
C THR A 151 10.60 4.86 -9.48
N ARG A 152 9.81 5.91 -9.76
CA ARG A 152 10.09 7.28 -9.30
C ARG A 152 9.66 7.43 -7.84
N ILE A 153 10.55 7.95 -7.00
CA ILE A 153 10.25 8.28 -5.61
C ILE A 153 9.68 9.70 -5.50
N GLN A 154 8.99 9.98 -4.39
CA GLN A 154 8.39 11.29 -4.11
C GLN A 154 8.92 11.84 -2.78
N PRO A 155 9.05 13.17 -2.64
CA PRO A 155 9.46 13.74 -1.38
C PRO A 155 8.42 13.47 -0.31
N ASN A 156 8.85 13.49 0.96
CA ASN A 156 8.02 13.32 2.15
C ASN A 156 7.32 11.95 2.24
N LYS A 157 7.82 10.94 1.52
CA LYS A 157 7.41 9.53 1.65
C LYS A 157 8.56 8.67 2.16
N ASP A 158 8.21 7.63 2.89
CA ASP A 158 9.17 6.65 3.42
C ASP A 158 9.51 5.62 2.35
N TYR A 159 10.80 5.32 2.23
CA TYR A 159 11.32 4.33 1.30
C TYR A 159 12.48 3.58 1.93
N GLU A 160 12.48 2.27 1.79
CA GLU A 160 13.66 1.45 2.05
C GLU A 160 14.32 1.10 0.72
N ALA A 161 15.60 1.46 0.58
CA ALA A 161 16.40 1.14 -0.58
C ALA A 161 17.55 0.21 -0.16
N ILE A 162 17.58 -1.00 -0.71
CA ILE A 162 18.62 -1.99 -0.45
C ILE A 162 19.24 -2.43 -1.77
N VAL A 163 20.57 -2.47 -1.84
CA VAL A 163 21.31 -2.99 -2.98
C VAL A 163 21.97 -4.29 -2.57
N THR A 164 21.81 -5.33 -3.39
CA THR A 164 22.52 -6.59 -3.27
C THR A 164 23.49 -6.77 -4.44
N TYR A 165 24.58 -7.49 -4.21
CA TYR A 165 25.43 -8.05 -5.25
C TYR A 165 25.85 -9.46 -4.84
N ASP A 166 25.74 -10.42 -5.75
CA ASP A 166 26.05 -11.85 -5.51
C ASP A 166 27.31 -12.35 -6.23
N GLY A 167 28.09 -11.41 -6.76
CA GLY A 167 29.28 -11.70 -7.54
C GLY A 167 29.01 -11.92 -9.02
N SER A 168 27.75 -11.93 -9.43
CA SER A 168 27.33 -12.03 -10.82
C SER A 168 26.21 -11.08 -11.21
N HIS A 169 25.42 -10.62 -10.25
CA HIS A 169 24.25 -9.80 -10.47
C HIS A 169 24.07 -8.78 -9.35
N ALA A 170 23.86 -7.51 -9.71
CA ALA A 170 23.55 -6.44 -8.76
C ALA A 170 22.09 -5.99 -8.91
N GLN A 171 21.33 -5.97 -7.82
CA GLN A 171 19.90 -5.61 -7.82
C GLN A 171 19.59 -4.55 -6.77
N LEU A 172 18.82 -3.53 -7.16
CA LEU A 172 18.17 -2.61 -6.22
C LEU A 172 16.81 -3.18 -5.82
N TYR A 173 16.53 -3.14 -4.53
CA TYR A 173 15.22 -3.39 -3.95
C TYR A 173 14.67 -2.09 -3.37
N LEU A 174 13.38 -1.85 -3.61
CA LEU A 174 12.64 -0.73 -3.06
C LEU A 174 11.43 -1.29 -2.30
N ASN A 175 11.34 -0.98 -1.01
CA ASN A 175 10.24 -1.41 -0.14
C ASN A 175 10.00 -2.94 -0.18
N GLY A 176 11.10 -3.70 -0.05
CA GLY A 176 11.07 -5.16 -0.04
C GLY A 176 10.97 -5.86 -1.40
N LEU A 177 10.90 -5.12 -2.52
CA LEU A 177 10.67 -5.67 -3.86
C LEU A 177 11.80 -5.29 -4.82
N ALA A 178 12.19 -6.20 -5.72
CA ALA A 178 13.14 -5.88 -6.78
C ALA A 178 12.62 -4.70 -7.62
N ASN A 179 13.47 -3.71 -7.86
CA ASN A 179 13.07 -2.46 -8.51
C ASN A 179 14.12 -1.97 -9.52
N GLY A 180 13.77 -2.06 -10.80
CA GLY A 180 14.71 -1.88 -11.92
C GLY A 180 15.25 -3.22 -12.42
N LEU A 181 15.95 -3.19 -13.56
CA LEU A 181 16.35 -4.41 -14.29
C LEU A 181 17.49 -5.21 -13.63
N GLY A 182 18.16 -4.65 -12.63
CA GLY A 182 19.44 -5.17 -12.17
C GLY A 182 20.52 -5.08 -13.24
N VAL A 183 21.72 -5.54 -12.92
CA VAL A 183 22.86 -5.57 -13.86
C VAL A 183 23.67 -6.84 -13.65
N ASP A 184 23.83 -7.63 -14.71
CA ASP A 184 24.72 -8.79 -14.72
C ASP A 184 26.16 -8.36 -14.93
N TYR A 185 27.03 -8.71 -14.00
CA TYR A 185 28.48 -8.57 -14.09
C TYR A 185 29.16 -9.56 -13.15
N ALA A 186 29.87 -10.54 -13.72
CA ALA A 186 30.63 -11.51 -12.95
C ALA A 186 31.97 -10.92 -12.46
N ALA A 187 32.22 -11.03 -11.17
CA ALA A 187 33.47 -10.63 -10.53
C ALA A 187 33.90 -11.64 -9.46
N ALA A 188 35.20 -11.78 -9.26
CA ALA A 188 35.80 -12.60 -8.23
C ALA A 188 36.00 -11.84 -6.91
N ALA A 189 36.06 -10.50 -6.94
CA ALA A 189 36.21 -9.67 -5.76
C ALA A 189 35.50 -8.32 -5.84
N LEU A 190 35.12 -7.80 -4.66
CA LEU A 190 34.61 -6.44 -4.51
C LEU A 190 35.77 -5.43 -4.47
N GLY A 191 36.10 -4.89 -5.64
CA GLY A 191 37.13 -3.88 -5.84
C GLY A 191 38.55 -4.31 -5.49
N PRO A 192 39.56 -3.46 -5.70
CA PRO A 192 40.86 -3.75 -5.13
C PRO A 192 40.76 -3.70 -3.61
N SER A 193 41.60 -4.50 -2.95
CA SER A 193 41.72 -4.66 -1.49
C SER A 193 42.08 -3.40 -0.68
N TYR A 194 41.89 -2.19 -1.24
CA TYR A 194 42.31 -0.90 -0.67
C TYR A 194 41.27 0.23 -0.87
N ILE A 195 39.97 -0.07 -0.88
CA ILE A 195 38.95 0.96 -0.58
C ILE A 195 39.11 1.34 0.89
N THR A 196 39.87 2.41 1.14
CA THR A 196 40.22 2.90 2.49
C THR A 196 39.27 3.97 2.99
N GLU A 197 38.32 4.38 2.15
CA GLU A 197 37.31 5.37 2.48
C GLU A 197 36.31 4.83 3.51
N ASN A 198 35.96 5.72 4.43
CA ASN A 198 34.85 5.52 5.35
C ASN A 198 33.53 5.39 4.60
N TRP A 199 32.58 4.65 5.18
CA TRP A 199 31.20 4.77 4.76
C TRP A 199 30.61 6.08 5.27
N THR A 200 29.71 6.67 4.49
CA THR A 200 28.91 7.82 4.88
C THR A 200 27.43 7.54 4.66
N ILE A 201 26.61 7.99 5.60
CA ILE A 201 25.15 7.98 5.50
C ILE A 201 24.69 9.44 5.46
N GLY A 202 23.76 9.74 4.54
CA GLY A 202 23.15 11.05 4.37
C GLY A 202 24.04 12.13 3.73
N SER A 203 25.19 11.76 3.15
CA SER A 203 26.00 12.62 2.29
C SER A 203 27.05 11.83 1.52
N SER A 204 27.59 12.41 0.44
CA SER A 204 28.81 11.94 -0.23
C SER A 204 30.04 12.05 0.66
N SER A 205 31.09 11.29 0.33
CA SER A 205 32.36 11.26 1.07
C SER A 205 33.02 12.64 1.15
N ASP A 206 32.88 13.46 0.10
CA ASP A 206 33.38 14.84 0.02
C ASP A 206 32.44 15.91 0.66
N ASN A 207 31.31 15.50 1.25
CA ASN A 207 30.33 16.37 1.88
C ASN A 207 29.51 17.30 0.95
N THR A 208 29.44 17.01 -0.34
CA THR A 208 28.78 17.88 -1.33
C THR A 208 27.30 17.55 -1.53
N TYR A 209 26.91 16.28 -1.47
CA TYR A 209 25.59 15.79 -1.89
C TYR A 209 24.75 15.28 -0.70
N GLY A 210 24.48 16.17 0.25
CA GLY A 210 23.82 15.83 1.51
C GLY A 210 22.30 15.66 1.45
N LEU A 211 21.78 14.80 2.33
CA LEU A 211 20.36 14.56 2.55
C LEU A 211 19.77 15.62 3.50
N ASN A 212 18.71 16.30 3.06
CA ASN A 212 17.77 16.97 3.94
C ASN A 212 16.54 16.06 4.10
N GLY A 213 16.40 15.43 5.27
CA GLY A 213 15.42 14.39 5.46
C GLY A 213 15.59 13.62 6.77
N THR A 214 15.15 12.38 6.74
CA THR A 214 15.15 11.45 7.87
C THR A 214 15.76 10.12 7.44
N VAL A 215 16.55 9.50 8.30
CA VAL A 215 16.94 8.10 8.19
C VAL A 215 16.41 7.36 9.42
N TYR A 216 15.78 6.20 9.16
CA TYR A 216 15.17 5.32 10.16
C TYR A 216 16.06 4.14 10.49
N ALA A 217 16.77 3.60 9.50
CA ALA A 217 17.73 2.53 9.72
C ALA A 217 18.81 2.49 8.63
N PHE A 218 19.93 1.85 8.95
CA PHE A 218 20.98 1.50 8.00
C PHE A 218 21.43 0.05 8.23
N HIS A 219 21.70 -0.65 7.12
CA HIS A 219 22.17 -2.02 7.15
C HIS A 219 23.37 -2.23 6.22
N LEU A 220 24.32 -3.06 6.67
CA LEU A 220 25.44 -3.55 5.88
C LEU A 220 25.70 -5.01 6.22
N TYR A 221 25.74 -5.86 5.19
CA TYR A 221 26.03 -7.28 5.28
C TYR A 221 27.18 -7.63 4.34
N ASN A 222 28.01 -8.59 4.72
CA ASN A 222 29.07 -9.18 3.88
C ASN A 222 28.58 -10.36 3.04
N ARG A 223 27.25 -10.48 2.86
CA ARG A 223 26.62 -11.47 2.02
C ARG A 223 25.45 -10.86 1.26
N THR A 224 25.03 -11.56 0.24
CA THR A 224 23.81 -11.25 -0.50
C THR A 224 22.60 -11.74 0.30
N LEU A 225 21.63 -10.85 0.54
CA LEU A 225 20.30 -11.23 1.00
C LEU A 225 19.45 -11.66 -0.19
N ASN A 226 18.64 -12.71 -0.02
CA ASN A 226 17.65 -13.08 -1.04
C ASN A 226 16.36 -12.24 -0.91
N SER A 227 15.48 -12.29 -1.92
CA SER A 227 14.25 -11.47 -1.95
C SER A 227 13.32 -11.69 -0.75
N SER A 228 13.26 -12.89 -0.17
CA SER A 228 12.45 -13.15 1.03
C SER A 228 13.04 -12.47 2.26
N GLU A 229 14.36 -12.55 2.44
CA GLU A 229 15.08 -11.86 3.52
C GLU A 229 14.97 -10.34 3.41
N ILE A 230 15.03 -9.81 2.18
CA ILE A 230 14.82 -8.38 1.90
C ILE A 230 13.42 -7.94 2.29
N LEU A 231 12.39 -8.72 1.95
CA LEU A 231 11.02 -8.40 2.34
C LEU A 231 10.80 -8.51 3.87
N ASP A 232 11.46 -9.46 4.53
CA ASP A 232 11.43 -9.58 5.99
C ASP A 232 12.12 -8.40 6.67
N LEU A 233 13.24 -7.93 6.12
CA LEU A 233 13.94 -6.73 6.59
C LEU A 233 13.04 -5.49 6.44
N TYR A 234 12.46 -5.28 5.26
CA TYR A 234 11.52 -4.19 5.03
C TYR A 234 10.35 -4.22 6.02
N ALA A 235 9.74 -5.39 6.22
CA ALA A 235 8.60 -5.52 7.13
C ALA A 235 8.97 -5.21 8.59
N LYS A 236 10.18 -5.61 9.01
CA LYS A 236 10.71 -5.29 10.34
C LYS A 236 10.90 -3.78 10.50
N ASP A 237 11.55 -3.16 9.52
CA ASP A 237 11.85 -1.73 9.50
C ASP A 237 10.57 -0.90 9.45
N LEU A 238 9.60 -1.29 8.62
CA LEU A 238 8.30 -0.64 8.52
C LEU A 238 7.55 -0.67 9.86
N ARG A 239 7.55 -1.79 10.58
CA ARG A 239 6.95 -1.90 11.93
C ARG A 239 7.67 -1.05 12.97
N SER A 240 8.94 -0.72 12.76
CA SER A 240 9.69 0.15 13.67
C SER A 240 9.20 1.61 13.61
N ILE A 241 8.58 2.04 12.50
CA ILE A 241 8.14 3.43 12.30
C ILE A 241 6.63 3.63 12.35
N GLN A 242 5.84 2.56 12.14
CA GLN A 242 4.39 2.63 12.16
C GLN A 242 3.72 1.37 12.75
N HIS A 243 2.55 1.56 13.35
CA HIS A 243 1.69 0.46 13.77
C HIS A 243 0.90 -0.07 12.58
N LEU A 244 1.31 -1.24 12.07
CA LEU A 244 0.64 -1.89 10.94
C LEU A 244 -0.69 -2.51 11.35
N ARG A 245 -1.67 -2.41 10.44
CA ARG A 245 -2.90 -3.21 10.53
C ARG A 245 -2.62 -4.66 10.08
N PRO A 246 -3.45 -5.63 10.46
CA PRO A 246 -3.37 -6.98 9.91
C PRO A 246 -3.51 -6.97 8.38
N GLY A 247 -2.52 -7.50 7.67
CA GLY A 247 -2.60 -7.63 6.22
C GLY A 247 -3.43 -8.84 5.78
N GLY A 248 -3.76 -8.91 4.49
CA GLY A 248 -4.53 -10.02 3.96
C GLY A 248 -5.09 -9.76 2.57
N ILE A 249 -6.26 -10.32 2.27
CA ILE A 249 -6.91 -10.20 0.95
C ILE A 249 -8.33 -9.65 1.05
N ALA A 250 -8.74 -8.89 0.04
CA ALA A 250 -10.14 -8.62 -0.26
C ALA A 250 -10.51 -9.38 -1.54
N LEU A 251 -11.37 -10.38 -1.42
CA LEU A 251 -11.79 -11.24 -2.54
C LEU A 251 -13.21 -10.89 -2.97
N SER A 252 -13.41 -10.59 -4.25
CA SER A 252 -14.74 -10.36 -4.82
C SER A 252 -15.12 -11.27 -5.98
N TRP A 253 -16.41 -11.41 -6.22
CA TRP A 253 -16.99 -12.22 -7.29
C TRP A 253 -17.92 -11.36 -8.13
N ASP A 254 -17.68 -11.29 -9.43
CA ASP A 254 -18.45 -10.44 -10.34
C ASP A 254 -19.64 -11.19 -10.95
N ASP A 255 -20.66 -10.42 -11.33
CA ASP A 255 -21.90 -10.82 -12.00
C ASP A 255 -22.95 -11.60 -11.21
N SER A 256 -24.20 -11.13 -11.31
CA SER A 256 -25.38 -11.84 -10.80
C SER A 256 -25.56 -13.23 -11.44
N GLY A 257 -24.95 -13.45 -12.61
CA GLY A 257 -24.86 -14.76 -13.27
C GLY A 257 -24.12 -15.83 -12.46
N HIS A 258 -23.34 -15.44 -11.47
CA HIS A 258 -22.44 -16.32 -10.74
C HIS A 258 -22.81 -16.49 -9.25
N ILE A 259 -23.92 -15.88 -8.80
CA ILE A 259 -24.51 -16.05 -7.46
C ILE A 259 -24.61 -17.53 -7.08
N GLN A 260 -25.23 -18.34 -7.95
CA GLN A 260 -25.41 -19.76 -7.70
C GLN A 260 -24.08 -20.49 -7.48
N SER A 261 -23.05 -20.16 -8.26
CA SER A 261 -21.74 -20.81 -8.11
C SER A 261 -21.07 -20.42 -6.80
N CYS A 262 -21.19 -19.16 -6.38
CA CYS A 262 -20.71 -18.70 -5.08
C CYS A 262 -21.43 -19.42 -3.93
N TYR A 263 -22.76 -19.50 -3.99
CA TYR A 263 -23.57 -20.20 -2.99
C TYR A 263 -23.27 -21.70 -2.93
N ARG A 264 -23.21 -22.37 -4.09
CA ARG A 264 -22.94 -23.82 -4.18
C ARG A 264 -21.63 -24.24 -3.52
N TYR A 265 -20.63 -23.36 -3.54
CA TYR A 265 -19.30 -23.61 -2.98
C TYR A 265 -19.01 -22.82 -1.71
N LEU A 266 -20.05 -22.26 -1.06
CA LEU A 266 -19.93 -21.45 0.15
C LEU A 266 -19.17 -22.17 1.29
N GLU A 267 -19.35 -23.50 1.41
CA GLU A 267 -18.66 -24.32 2.42
C GLU A 267 -17.12 -24.23 2.33
N ILE A 268 -16.56 -24.03 1.13
CA ILE A 268 -15.11 -23.85 0.95
C ILE A 268 -14.64 -22.59 1.69
N PHE A 269 -15.40 -21.50 1.62
CA PHE A 269 -15.08 -20.24 2.30
C PHE A 269 -15.27 -20.34 3.82
N GLN A 270 -16.37 -20.98 4.24
CA GLN A 270 -16.68 -21.18 5.66
C GLN A 270 -15.61 -21.98 6.39
N LYS A 271 -15.00 -22.97 5.72
CA LYS A 271 -13.85 -23.74 6.24
C LYS A 271 -12.70 -22.84 6.72
N TYR A 272 -12.47 -21.71 6.06
CA TYR A 272 -11.41 -20.75 6.39
C TYR A 272 -11.93 -19.48 7.07
N ASN A 273 -13.21 -19.45 7.44
CA ASN A 273 -13.89 -18.27 7.97
C ASN A 273 -13.72 -17.03 7.07
N ALA A 274 -13.70 -17.25 5.76
CA ALA A 274 -13.45 -16.22 4.76
C ALA A 274 -14.74 -15.47 4.41
N THR A 275 -14.71 -14.14 4.57
CA THR A 275 -15.73 -13.23 4.06
C THR A 275 -15.31 -12.69 2.69
N CYS A 276 -16.27 -12.51 1.79
CA CYS A 276 -16.02 -11.98 0.45
C CYS A 276 -17.04 -10.88 0.09
N THR A 277 -16.88 -10.32 -1.10
CA THR A 277 -17.84 -9.40 -1.73
C THR A 277 -18.40 -10.05 -3.00
N ILE A 278 -19.72 -9.99 -3.23
CA ILE A 278 -20.31 -10.34 -4.52
C ILE A 278 -20.87 -9.08 -5.18
N ASN A 279 -20.43 -8.79 -6.40
CA ASN A 279 -20.79 -7.61 -7.17
C ASN A 279 -21.91 -7.98 -8.16
N VAL A 280 -23.12 -7.49 -7.91
CA VAL A 280 -24.34 -7.89 -8.63
C VAL A 280 -24.87 -6.78 -9.54
N ASN A 281 -25.17 -7.15 -10.79
CA ASN A 281 -26.02 -6.39 -11.71
C ASN A 281 -27.51 -6.71 -11.45
N ALA A 282 -28.44 -6.32 -12.32
CA ALA A 282 -29.88 -6.53 -12.07
C ALA A 282 -30.25 -8.00 -11.80
N ILE A 283 -31.04 -8.24 -10.74
CA ILE A 283 -31.47 -9.59 -10.33
C ILE A 283 -32.93 -9.84 -10.72
N SER A 284 -33.80 -8.86 -10.53
CA SER A 284 -35.25 -8.92 -10.75
C SER A 284 -35.65 -9.28 -12.19
N THR A 285 -34.76 -9.05 -13.16
CA THR A 285 -34.98 -9.38 -14.56
C THR A 285 -34.47 -10.76 -14.95
N ARG A 286 -33.85 -11.50 -14.02
CA ARG A 286 -33.27 -12.83 -14.27
C ARG A 286 -34.33 -13.91 -14.14
N ALA A 287 -34.17 -14.98 -14.94
CA ALA A 287 -35.14 -16.08 -14.99
C ALA A 287 -35.30 -16.80 -13.64
N GLU A 288 -34.22 -16.84 -12.85
CA GLU A 288 -34.13 -17.57 -11.59
C GLU A 288 -34.06 -16.63 -10.37
N ALA A 289 -34.57 -15.39 -10.50
CA ALA A 289 -34.42 -14.33 -9.51
C ALA A 289 -34.83 -14.74 -8.09
N ALA A 290 -35.91 -15.51 -7.93
CA ALA A 290 -36.35 -15.97 -6.61
C ALA A 290 -35.32 -16.88 -5.92
N ARG A 291 -34.71 -17.80 -6.68
CA ARG A 291 -33.64 -18.68 -6.18
C ARG A 291 -32.37 -17.89 -5.90
N GLU A 292 -31.97 -17.01 -6.83
CA GLU A 292 -30.77 -16.19 -6.68
C GLU A 292 -30.86 -15.25 -5.48
N LEU A 293 -32.05 -14.74 -5.13
CA LEU A 293 -32.26 -13.96 -3.91
C LEU A 293 -32.10 -14.80 -2.64
N GLU A 294 -32.63 -16.03 -2.60
CA GLU A 294 -32.41 -16.95 -1.47
C GLU A 294 -30.92 -17.30 -1.32
N GLU A 295 -30.23 -17.54 -2.43
CA GLU A 295 -28.78 -17.80 -2.47
C GLU A 295 -27.97 -16.58 -2.00
N LEU A 296 -28.37 -15.36 -2.37
CA LEU A 296 -27.76 -14.12 -1.87
C LEU A 296 -28.01 -13.92 -0.38
N ASP A 297 -29.20 -14.21 0.14
CA ASP A 297 -29.50 -14.15 1.57
C ASP A 297 -28.58 -15.09 2.37
N ALA A 298 -28.30 -16.28 1.83
CA ALA A 298 -27.36 -17.22 2.44
C ALA A 298 -25.92 -16.69 2.42
N LEU A 299 -25.46 -16.11 1.30
CA LEU A 299 -24.13 -15.47 1.22
C LEU A 299 -24.01 -14.30 2.20
N HIS A 300 -25.02 -13.42 2.25
CA HIS A 300 -25.05 -12.29 3.17
C HIS A 300 -25.06 -12.73 4.64
N SER A 301 -25.83 -13.78 4.96
CA SER A 301 -25.87 -14.39 6.30
C SER A 301 -24.53 -15.03 6.70
N ALA A 302 -23.73 -15.48 5.72
CA ALA A 302 -22.35 -15.93 5.92
C ALA A 302 -21.35 -14.76 6.06
N GLY A 303 -21.83 -13.51 6.11
CA GLY A 303 -21.03 -12.32 6.35
C GLY A 303 -20.53 -11.64 5.09
N TRP A 304 -20.93 -12.08 3.90
CA TRP A 304 -20.49 -11.46 2.64
C TRP A 304 -21.14 -10.09 2.42
N GLU A 305 -20.40 -9.21 1.77
CA GLU A 305 -20.93 -7.97 1.23
C GLU A 305 -21.66 -8.24 -0.10
N ILE A 306 -22.84 -7.64 -0.25
CA ILE A 306 -23.53 -7.53 -1.54
C ILE A 306 -23.27 -6.13 -2.10
N ALA A 307 -22.56 -6.08 -3.21
CA ALA A 307 -22.06 -4.86 -3.84
C ALA A 307 -22.62 -4.71 -5.26
N LEU A 308 -22.39 -3.56 -5.89
CA LEU A 308 -22.99 -3.25 -7.20
C LEU A 308 -22.06 -3.53 -8.36
N HIS A 309 -22.65 -3.95 -9.49
CA HIS A 309 -21.94 -4.18 -10.74
C HIS A 309 -22.66 -3.58 -11.97
N GLY A 310 -23.41 -2.49 -11.75
CA GLY A 310 -24.14 -1.77 -12.79
C GLY A 310 -25.39 -2.50 -13.25
N TYR A 311 -26.54 -1.82 -13.27
CA TYR A 311 -27.84 -2.45 -13.47
C TYR A 311 -27.92 -3.29 -14.76
N ASN A 312 -27.48 -2.77 -15.91
CA ASN A 312 -27.54 -3.47 -17.19
C ASN A 312 -26.15 -3.94 -17.66
N HIS A 313 -25.17 -3.96 -16.75
CA HIS A 313 -23.79 -4.37 -17.02
C HIS A 313 -23.18 -3.62 -18.22
N LYS A 314 -23.38 -2.29 -18.29
CA LYS A 314 -22.84 -1.48 -19.39
C LYS A 314 -21.40 -1.05 -19.13
N ASP A 315 -20.58 -1.16 -20.16
CA ASP A 315 -19.26 -0.51 -20.22
C ASP A 315 -19.44 1.01 -20.08
N SER A 316 -18.94 1.58 -18.98
CA SER A 316 -19.20 2.96 -18.62
C SER A 316 -18.56 3.96 -19.61
N VAL A 317 -17.32 3.72 -20.03
CA VAL A 317 -16.60 4.59 -20.98
C VAL A 317 -17.27 4.56 -22.34
N ARG A 318 -17.63 3.36 -22.82
CA ARG A 318 -18.36 3.21 -24.08
C ARG A 318 -19.76 3.81 -24.00
N PHE A 319 -20.45 3.68 -22.87
CA PHE A 319 -21.77 4.27 -22.67
C PHE A 319 -21.73 5.79 -22.79
N LEU A 320 -20.74 6.44 -22.14
CA LEU A 320 -20.55 7.89 -22.17
C LEU A 320 -20.07 8.44 -23.52
N SER A 321 -19.65 7.59 -24.46
CA SER A 321 -19.33 8.05 -25.82
C SER A 321 -20.55 8.63 -26.56
N ASN A 322 -21.77 8.20 -26.19
CA ASN A 322 -23.01 8.62 -26.84
C ASN A 322 -24.06 9.16 -25.85
N ASN A 323 -23.76 9.20 -24.55
CA ASN A 323 -24.71 9.55 -23.49
C ASN A 323 -24.05 10.43 -22.43
N THR A 324 -24.88 11.04 -21.59
CA THR A 324 -24.39 11.89 -20.50
C THR A 324 -24.11 11.07 -19.22
N PRO A 325 -23.25 11.57 -18.30
CA PRO A 325 -23.09 10.99 -16.98
C PRO A 325 -24.41 10.85 -16.20
N ALA A 326 -25.30 11.84 -16.31
CA ALA A 326 -26.62 11.76 -15.67
C ALA A 326 -27.45 10.58 -16.20
N THR A 327 -27.48 10.41 -17.53
CA THR A 327 -28.16 9.27 -18.15
C THR A 327 -27.55 7.93 -17.72
N TRP A 328 -26.23 7.87 -17.58
CA TRP A 328 -25.55 6.66 -17.10
C TRP A 328 -25.90 6.36 -15.64
N LEU A 329 -25.89 7.36 -14.76
CA LEU A 329 -26.31 7.20 -13.36
C LEU A 329 -27.77 6.72 -13.27
N ASP A 330 -28.67 7.29 -14.06
CA ASP A 330 -30.09 6.94 -14.09
C ASP A 330 -30.37 5.53 -14.61
N GLN A 331 -29.49 4.98 -15.47
CA GLN A 331 -29.68 3.66 -16.07
C GLN A 331 -28.88 2.55 -15.38
N GLU A 332 -27.67 2.82 -14.92
CA GLU A 332 -26.76 1.80 -14.37
C GLU A 332 -26.64 1.86 -12.85
N ILE A 333 -26.58 3.05 -12.26
CA ILE A 333 -26.17 3.18 -10.85
C ILE A 333 -27.39 3.23 -9.93
N PHE A 334 -28.29 4.18 -10.15
CA PHE A 334 -29.41 4.38 -9.24
C PHE A 334 -30.40 3.21 -9.22
N PRO A 335 -30.81 2.61 -10.37
CA PRO A 335 -31.69 1.46 -10.35
C PRO A 335 -31.08 0.28 -9.57
N ASN A 336 -29.76 0.05 -9.72
CA ASN A 336 -29.07 -1.03 -9.03
C ASN A 336 -28.97 -0.75 -7.52
N ILE A 337 -28.69 0.49 -7.10
CA ILE A 337 -28.77 0.89 -5.68
C ILE A 337 -30.17 0.60 -5.12
N VAL A 338 -31.24 1.02 -5.81
CA VAL A 338 -32.61 0.83 -5.30
C VAL A 338 -33.01 -0.62 -5.23
N GLU A 339 -32.65 -1.41 -6.22
CA GLU A 339 -32.95 -2.83 -6.22
C GLU A 339 -32.27 -3.52 -5.02
N ILE A 340 -30.96 -3.37 -4.88
CA ILE A 340 -30.19 -4.08 -3.85
C ILE A 340 -30.56 -3.59 -2.43
N THR A 341 -30.78 -2.28 -2.25
CA THR A 341 -31.26 -1.75 -0.97
C THR A 341 -32.70 -2.17 -0.65
N ARG A 342 -33.56 -2.38 -1.65
CA ARG A 342 -34.92 -2.90 -1.46
C ARG A 342 -34.92 -4.34 -0.94
N TYR A 343 -33.91 -5.14 -1.28
CA TYR A 343 -33.73 -6.48 -0.73
C TYR A 343 -33.13 -6.47 0.69
N GLY A 344 -32.82 -5.30 1.24
CA GLY A 344 -32.32 -5.14 2.60
C GLY A 344 -30.80 -5.13 2.72
N TYR A 345 -30.07 -5.16 1.61
CA TYR A 345 -28.61 -5.12 1.64
C TYR A 345 -28.10 -3.67 1.61
N PRO A 346 -27.23 -3.26 2.55
CA PRO A 346 -26.55 -1.97 2.46
C PRO A 346 -25.52 -2.00 1.33
N VAL A 347 -25.39 -0.88 0.62
CA VAL A 347 -24.48 -0.76 -0.53
C VAL A 347 -23.33 0.17 -0.19
N TYR A 348 -22.11 -0.38 -0.19
CA TYR A 348 -20.88 0.38 0.10
C TYR A 348 -19.94 0.45 -1.09
N SER A 349 -19.89 -0.59 -1.92
CA SER A 349 -18.91 -0.70 -2.99
C SER A 349 -19.53 -0.94 -4.37
N PHE A 350 -18.77 -0.57 -5.40
CA PHE A 350 -19.11 -0.74 -6.80
C PHE A 350 -17.92 -1.29 -7.58
N ALA A 351 -18.15 -2.31 -8.39
CA ALA A 351 -17.18 -2.84 -9.33
C ALA A 351 -17.56 -2.40 -10.75
N TYR A 352 -16.62 -1.84 -11.52
CA TYR A 352 -16.90 -1.46 -12.91
C TYR A 352 -17.07 -2.70 -13.80
N PRO A 353 -18.20 -2.81 -14.54
CA PRO A 353 -18.31 -3.75 -15.66
C PRO A 353 -17.15 -3.58 -16.63
N TYR A 354 -16.58 -4.71 -17.08
CA TYR A 354 -15.41 -4.75 -17.96
C TYR A 354 -14.16 -4.06 -17.40
N SER A 355 -14.17 -3.65 -16.12
CA SER A 355 -13.17 -2.76 -15.53
C SER A 355 -12.96 -1.46 -16.34
N SER A 356 -13.98 -1.05 -17.10
CA SER A 356 -13.92 0.10 -17.99
C SER A 356 -14.33 1.35 -17.21
N ARG A 357 -13.39 2.27 -17.05
CA ARG A 357 -13.56 3.54 -16.32
C ARG A 357 -12.70 4.66 -16.88
N ASN A 358 -13.04 5.90 -16.54
CA ASN A 358 -12.21 7.09 -16.73
C ASN A 358 -12.44 8.11 -15.60
N ALA A 359 -11.75 9.25 -15.63
CA ALA A 359 -11.91 10.28 -14.60
C ALA A 359 -13.34 10.83 -14.47
N VAL A 360 -14.11 10.84 -15.57
CA VAL A 360 -15.51 11.32 -15.57
C VAL A 360 -16.42 10.30 -14.88
N THR A 361 -16.27 9.02 -15.18
CA THR A 361 -17.09 7.96 -14.56
C THR A 361 -16.82 7.89 -13.06
N ASP A 362 -15.54 7.98 -12.67
CA ASP A 362 -15.14 7.98 -11.26
C ASP A 362 -15.76 9.14 -10.48
N ALA A 363 -15.60 10.37 -10.99
CA ALA A 363 -16.16 11.55 -10.35
C ALA A 363 -17.70 11.47 -10.24
N SER A 364 -18.36 10.81 -11.20
CA SER A 364 -19.81 10.65 -11.21
C SER A 364 -20.31 9.70 -10.13
N ILE A 365 -19.56 8.64 -9.80
CA ILE A 365 -19.98 7.63 -8.81
C ILE A 365 -19.34 7.79 -7.43
N ALA A 366 -18.29 8.59 -7.30
CA ALA A 366 -17.58 8.84 -6.04
C ALA A 366 -18.48 9.22 -4.85
N PRO A 367 -19.59 9.99 -5.02
CA PRO A 367 -20.49 10.29 -3.90
C PRO A 367 -21.29 9.08 -3.39
N TYR A 368 -21.47 8.04 -4.19
CA TYR A 368 -22.43 6.96 -3.93
C TYR A 368 -21.81 5.68 -3.37
N PHE A 369 -20.47 5.56 -3.43
CA PHE A 369 -19.75 4.39 -2.94
C PHE A 369 -18.57 4.80 -2.06
N ARG A 370 -18.31 4.04 -1.00
CA ARG A 370 -17.08 4.13 -0.22
C ARG A 370 -15.89 3.66 -1.05
N THR A 371 -16.10 2.61 -1.83
CA THR A 371 -15.04 1.87 -2.52
C THR A 371 -15.47 1.58 -3.96
N ILE A 372 -14.55 1.75 -4.90
CA ILE A 372 -14.75 1.49 -6.32
C ILE A 372 -13.68 0.51 -6.78
N ARG A 373 -14.04 -0.59 -7.44
CA ARG A 373 -13.10 -1.60 -7.94
C ARG A 373 -12.99 -1.57 -9.46
N THR A 374 -11.74 -1.59 -9.95
CA THR A 374 -11.39 -1.90 -11.34
C THR A 374 -10.32 -3.01 -11.38
N ARG A 375 -9.90 -3.46 -12.57
CA ARG A 375 -8.76 -4.37 -12.75
C ARG A 375 -7.45 -3.60 -12.81
N THR A 376 -6.36 -4.17 -12.28
CA THR A 376 -4.98 -3.70 -12.53
C THR A 376 -4.70 -3.62 -14.04
N PRO A 377 -4.15 -2.50 -14.57
CA PRO A 377 -3.90 -2.37 -16.01
C PRO A 377 -2.92 -3.40 -16.58
N THR A 378 -1.93 -3.80 -15.79
CA THR A 378 -0.89 -4.76 -16.18
C THR A 378 -0.35 -5.46 -14.93
N LEU A 379 -0.03 -6.75 -15.04
CA LEU A 379 0.75 -7.45 -14.02
C LEU A 379 2.24 -7.28 -14.31
N VAL A 380 2.95 -6.63 -13.39
CA VAL A 380 4.38 -6.35 -13.53
C VAL A 380 5.14 -7.67 -13.47
N ASN A 381 5.88 -8.01 -14.53
CA ASN A 381 6.68 -9.24 -14.64
C ASN A 381 5.93 -10.56 -14.36
N GLY A 382 4.59 -10.57 -14.43
CA GLY A 382 3.78 -11.73 -14.02
C GLY A 382 3.76 -11.99 -12.51
N ASN A 383 4.18 -11.01 -11.70
CA ASN A 383 4.34 -11.08 -10.26
C ASN A 383 3.40 -10.10 -9.55
N ILE A 384 2.46 -10.64 -8.76
CA ILE A 384 1.44 -9.83 -8.08
C ILE A 384 2.05 -8.98 -6.96
N ASN A 385 3.09 -9.45 -6.26
CA ASN A 385 3.83 -8.65 -5.28
C ASN A 385 4.48 -7.41 -5.89
N GLU A 386 4.92 -7.47 -7.15
CA GLU A 386 5.49 -6.33 -7.87
C GLU A 386 4.41 -5.37 -8.43
N THR A 387 3.16 -5.81 -8.49
CA THR A 387 2.03 -5.00 -8.96
C THR A 387 1.43 -4.18 -7.83
N THR A 388 2.19 -3.20 -7.34
CA THR A 388 1.86 -2.41 -6.12
C THR A 388 0.50 -1.70 -6.13
N GLU A 389 -0.09 -1.41 -7.30
CA GLU A 389 -1.46 -0.87 -7.41
C GLU A 389 -2.53 -1.84 -6.88
N ALA A 390 -2.23 -3.15 -6.83
CA ALA A 390 -3.16 -4.17 -6.34
C ALA A 390 -3.38 -4.16 -4.82
N TYR A 391 -2.64 -3.32 -4.10
CA TYR A 391 -2.61 -3.29 -2.64
C TYR A 391 -3.27 -2.01 -2.11
N TYR A 392 -4.24 -2.19 -1.23
CA TYR A 392 -4.78 -1.10 -0.43
C TYR A 392 -3.93 -0.90 0.82
N ASN A 393 -3.42 0.31 1.00
CA ASN A 393 -2.42 0.65 2.03
C ASN A 393 -3.01 1.47 3.20
N TRP A 394 -4.32 1.39 3.42
CA TRP A 394 -5.02 2.17 4.47
C TRP A 394 -4.86 3.68 4.35
N ASP A 395 -4.80 4.15 3.11
CA ASP A 395 -4.61 5.56 2.73
C ASP A 395 -5.93 6.25 2.36
N ASP A 396 -7.07 5.68 2.77
CA ASP A 396 -8.43 6.11 2.42
C ASP A 396 -8.73 6.19 0.91
N THR A 397 -7.86 5.62 0.05
CA THR A 397 -8.08 5.58 -1.40
C THR A 397 -9.39 4.88 -1.72
N GLN A 398 -10.24 5.54 -2.52
CA GLN A 398 -11.55 5.04 -2.93
C GLN A 398 -11.45 4.05 -4.10
N LEU A 399 -10.53 4.27 -5.04
CA LEU A 399 -10.36 3.43 -6.22
C LEU A 399 -9.35 2.31 -5.96
N LEU A 400 -9.84 1.07 -5.98
CA LEU A 400 -9.05 -0.14 -5.81
C LEU A 400 -8.83 -0.85 -7.13
N TYR A 401 -7.64 -1.39 -7.32
CA TYR A 401 -7.28 -2.20 -8.47
C TYR A 401 -7.18 -3.66 -8.04
N GLY A 402 -8.00 -4.52 -8.63
CA GLY A 402 -8.01 -5.95 -8.34
C GLY A 402 -7.25 -6.76 -9.39
N VAL A 403 -6.69 -7.90 -8.96
CA VAL A 403 -6.14 -8.92 -9.86
C VAL A 403 -7.18 -10.01 -10.11
N GLU A 404 -7.38 -10.35 -11.38
CA GLU A 404 -8.27 -11.44 -11.80
C GLU A 404 -7.64 -12.79 -11.46
N ILE A 405 -8.37 -13.64 -10.74
CA ILE A 405 -7.90 -14.95 -10.28
C ILE A 405 -8.46 -16.12 -11.08
N ASP A 406 -9.25 -15.89 -12.12
CA ASP A 406 -9.73 -16.98 -12.99
C ASP A 406 -8.56 -17.83 -13.52
N ASP A 407 -8.77 -19.13 -13.70
CA ASP A 407 -7.70 -20.07 -14.03
C ASP A 407 -7.02 -19.76 -15.38
N GLN A 408 -7.74 -19.10 -16.29
CA GLN A 408 -7.23 -18.66 -17.59
C GLN A 408 -6.73 -17.21 -17.59
N ALA A 409 -6.71 -16.53 -16.44
CA ALA A 409 -6.20 -15.17 -16.34
C ALA A 409 -4.67 -15.14 -16.52
N VAL A 410 -4.21 -14.25 -17.40
CA VAL A 410 -2.77 -14.11 -17.70
C VAL A 410 -2.03 -13.51 -16.52
N GLY A 411 -0.94 -14.14 -16.10
CA GLY A 411 0.01 -13.63 -15.10
C GLY A 411 -0.39 -13.84 -13.63
N ALA A 412 -1.60 -14.32 -13.33
CA ALA A 412 -2.03 -14.64 -11.97
C ALA A 412 -1.77 -16.11 -11.62
N SER A 413 -0.52 -16.61 -11.75
CA SER A 413 -0.23 -17.99 -11.31
C SER A 413 -0.46 -18.15 -9.80
N LEU A 414 -0.71 -19.38 -9.33
CA LEU A 414 -0.91 -19.60 -7.88
C LEU A 414 0.31 -19.13 -7.06
N PRO A 415 1.57 -19.43 -7.44
CA PRO A 415 2.75 -18.89 -6.75
C PRO A 415 2.80 -17.35 -6.76
N SER A 416 2.38 -16.71 -7.85
CA SER A 416 2.33 -15.24 -7.93
C SER A 416 1.31 -14.67 -6.94
N ILE A 417 0.15 -15.31 -6.80
CA ILE A 417 -0.87 -14.92 -5.81
C ILE A 417 -0.35 -15.13 -4.38
N GLU A 418 0.30 -16.25 -4.10
CA GLU A 418 0.91 -16.55 -2.79
C GLU A 418 1.98 -15.50 -2.42
N ASN A 419 2.87 -15.14 -3.35
CA ASN A 419 3.83 -14.04 -3.14
C ASN A 419 3.15 -12.71 -2.84
N GLY A 420 2.02 -12.42 -3.50
CA GLY A 420 1.24 -11.23 -3.23
C GLY A 420 0.59 -11.24 -1.85
N ILE A 421 0.07 -12.39 -1.41
CA ILE A 421 -0.47 -12.58 -0.07
C ILE A 421 0.61 -12.34 0.98
N ASP A 422 1.81 -12.91 0.78
CA ASP A 422 2.95 -12.69 1.68
C ASP A 422 3.30 -11.21 1.80
N TYR A 423 3.35 -10.49 0.67
CA TYR A 423 3.61 -9.05 0.67
C TYR A 423 2.54 -8.29 1.46
N ALA A 424 1.25 -8.61 1.23
CA ALA A 424 0.14 -7.98 1.94
C ALA A 424 0.24 -8.19 3.46
N ILE A 425 0.45 -9.43 3.90
CA ILE A 425 0.57 -9.78 5.32
C ILE A 425 1.78 -9.11 5.97
N LYS A 426 2.94 -9.15 5.30
CA LYS A 426 4.19 -8.59 5.84
C LYS A 426 4.14 -7.07 5.95
N THR A 427 3.48 -6.40 5.01
CA THR A 427 3.37 -4.93 4.97
C THR A 427 2.12 -4.38 5.67
N GLY A 428 1.19 -5.24 6.09
CA GLY A 428 -0.08 -4.83 6.69
C GLY A 428 -1.08 -4.24 5.70
N SER A 429 -0.87 -4.44 4.40
CA SER A 429 -1.76 -3.99 3.32
C SER A 429 -2.78 -5.07 2.95
N VAL A 430 -3.72 -4.73 2.07
CA VAL A 430 -4.76 -5.66 1.60
C VAL A 430 -4.63 -5.87 0.09
N LEU A 431 -4.36 -7.09 -0.34
CA LEU A 431 -4.33 -7.48 -1.76
C LEU A 431 -5.76 -7.65 -2.28
N VAL A 432 -6.10 -6.94 -3.36
CA VAL A 432 -7.43 -6.96 -3.95
C VAL A 432 -7.48 -8.01 -5.08
N LEU A 433 -8.35 -9.00 -4.94
CA LEU A 433 -8.52 -10.12 -5.87
C LEU A 433 -9.97 -10.20 -6.34
N PHE A 434 -10.20 -10.64 -7.57
CA PHE A 434 -11.55 -10.92 -8.05
C PHE A 434 -11.62 -12.10 -9.01
N GLY A 435 -12.76 -12.79 -9.06
CA GLY A 435 -13.05 -13.85 -10.02
C GLY A 435 -14.52 -13.85 -10.44
N HIS A 436 -14.91 -14.85 -11.24
CA HIS A 436 -16.28 -14.95 -11.77
C HIS A 436 -16.98 -16.25 -11.33
N ALA A 437 -17.09 -17.27 -12.18
CA ALA A 437 -17.77 -18.51 -11.83
C ALA A 437 -16.87 -19.48 -11.06
N ILE A 438 -17.37 -20.13 -10.01
CA ILE A 438 -16.66 -21.21 -9.32
C ILE A 438 -17.08 -22.57 -9.88
N THR A 439 -16.12 -23.43 -10.25
CA THR A 439 -16.40 -24.75 -10.81
C THR A 439 -15.29 -25.76 -10.48
N PRO A 440 -15.57 -27.06 -10.32
CA PRO A 440 -14.51 -28.07 -10.20
C PRO A 440 -13.78 -28.30 -11.53
N ASN A 441 -14.44 -28.03 -12.66
CA ASN A 441 -13.93 -28.28 -13.99
C ASN A 441 -13.98 -26.98 -14.80
N VAL A 442 -12.82 -26.37 -15.02
CA VAL A 442 -12.67 -25.18 -15.86
C VAL A 442 -12.77 -25.60 -17.33
N THR A 443 -13.73 -25.05 -18.05
CA THR A 443 -14.00 -25.33 -19.47
C THR A 443 -13.88 -24.08 -20.34
N GLY A 444 -13.73 -22.90 -19.75
CA GLY A 444 -13.65 -21.64 -20.48
C GLY A 444 -13.10 -20.48 -19.64
N PRO A 445 -13.13 -19.25 -20.19
CA PRO A 445 -12.77 -18.05 -19.45
C PRO A 445 -13.76 -17.77 -18.31
N TYR A 446 -13.39 -16.83 -17.42
CA TYR A 446 -14.25 -16.38 -16.32
C TYR A 446 -14.65 -17.50 -15.35
N GLN A 447 -13.70 -18.38 -15.04
CA GLN A 447 -13.89 -19.51 -14.17
C GLN A 447 -12.70 -19.69 -13.23
N VAL A 448 -12.98 -19.83 -11.93
CA VAL A 448 -12.03 -20.23 -10.90
C VAL A 448 -12.30 -21.69 -10.53
N SER A 449 -11.27 -22.53 -10.58
CA SER A 449 -11.36 -23.91 -10.12
C SER A 449 -11.50 -23.97 -8.59
N THR A 450 -12.31 -24.90 -8.08
CA THR A 450 -12.45 -25.09 -6.62
C THR A 450 -11.11 -25.39 -5.94
N ALA A 451 -10.21 -26.10 -6.62
CA ALA A 451 -8.88 -26.40 -6.12
C ALA A 451 -8.03 -25.12 -5.96
N ARG A 452 -8.03 -24.26 -6.97
CA ARG A 452 -7.30 -22.99 -6.93
C ARG A 452 -7.85 -22.04 -5.87
N LEU A 453 -9.19 -21.94 -5.77
CA LEU A 453 -9.85 -21.17 -4.72
C LEU A 453 -9.42 -21.67 -3.33
N GLU A 454 -9.49 -22.98 -3.10
CA GLU A 454 -9.11 -23.58 -1.82
C GLU A 454 -7.63 -23.33 -1.49
N SER A 455 -6.73 -23.39 -2.48
CA SER A 455 -5.31 -23.05 -2.29
C SER A 455 -5.13 -21.60 -1.80
N ILE A 456 -5.79 -20.63 -2.43
CA ILE A 456 -5.69 -19.20 -2.07
C ILE A 456 -6.20 -18.97 -0.64
N LEU A 457 -7.36 -19.52 -0.30
CA LEU A 457 -7.96 -19.35 1.03
C LEU A 457 -7.12 -20.05 2.12
N ASN A 458 -6.67 -21.27 1.85
CA ASN A 458 -5.82 -22.00 2.78
C ASN A 458 -4.50 -21.27 3.01
N TYR A 459 -3.83 -20.83 1.94
CA TYR A 459 -2.56 -20.13 2.05
C TYR A 459 -2.69 -18.83 2.86
N THR A 460 -3.73 -18.04 2.58
CA THR A 460 -4.03 -16.82 3.35
C THR A 460 -4.22 -17.14 4.83
N CYS A 461 -5.02 -18.16 5.16
CA CYS A 461 -5.31 -18.54 6.53
C CYS A 461 -4.06 -19.09 7.27
N GLN A 462 -3.27 -19.97 6.63
CA GLN A 462 -2.09 -20.57 7.26
C GLN A 462 -1.01 -19.55 7.58
N ASN A 463 -0.91 -18.49 6.78
CA ASN A 463 0.06 -17.41 6.96
C ASN A 463 -0.47 -16.23 7.79
N GLY A 464 -1.67 -16.36 8.39
CA GLY A 464 -2.24 -15.36 9.30
C GLY A 464 -2.85 -14.13 8.61
N GLY A 465 -3.18 -14.23 7.32
CA GLY A 465 -3.87 -13.19 6.58
C GLY A 465 -5.34 -13.07 6.95
N VAL A 466 -5.86 -11.85 6.84
CA VAL A 466 -7.27 -11.52 7.11
C VAL A 466 -8.07 -11.46 5.80
N PHE A 467 -9.33 -11.87 5.84
CA PHE A 467 -10.27 -11.71 4.73
C PHE A 467 -11.10 -10.44 4.92
N TYR A 468 -11.07 -9.55 3.94
CA TYR A 468 -11.78 -8.28 3.94
C TYR A 468 -12.88 -8.26 2.87
N ARG A 469 -13.93 -7.49 3.12
CA ARG A 469 -14.90 -7.07 2.11
C ARG A 469 -14.46 -5.76 1.48
N MET A 470 -14.89 -5.45 0.26
CA MET A 470 -14.51 -4.19 -0.40
C MET A 470 -15.00 -2.96 0.39
N GLY A 471 -16.15 -3.07 1.06
CA GLY A 471 -16.72 -2.06 1.93
C GLY A 471 -16.05 -1.92 3.30
N ASP A 472 -15.17 -2.86 3.69
CA ASP A 472 -14.29 -2.70 4.86
C ASP A 472 -13.12 -1.75 4.57
N LEU A 473 -12.85 -1.50 3.28
CA LEU A 473 -11.78 -0.63 2.79
C LEU A 473 -12.29 0.77 2.47
N GLY A 474 -11.38 1.69 2.16
CA GLY A 474 -11.68 3.08 1.86
C GLY A 474 -11.98 3.91 3.11
N ASN A 475 -12.45 5.15 2.89
CA ASN A 475 -12.68 6.09 3.98
C ASN A 475 -13.80 5.63 4.94
N SER A 476 -13.42 5.27 6.16
CA SER A 476 -14.34 4.82 7.21
C SER A 476 -15.38 5.86 7.64
N SER A 477 -15.11 7.16 7.43
CA SER A 477 -16.03 8.26 7.69
C SER A 477 -17.07 8.43 6.57
N TRP A 478 -16.89 7.78 5.42
CA TRP A 478 -17.83 7.85 4.31
C TRP A 478 -19.22 7.37 4.73
N LYS A 479 -20.23 8.15 4.34
CA LYS A 479 -21.65 7.85 4.53
C LYS A 479 -22.33 7.84 3.18
N GLN A 480 -23.19 6.84 2.96
CA GLN A 480 -24.00 6.77 1.76
C GLN A 480 -24.90 7.99 1.65
N VAL A 481 -24.78 8.72 0.54
CA VAL A 481 -25.71 9.81 0.23
C VAL A 481 -27.06 9.17 -0.11
N PRO A 482 -28.19 9.60 0.51
CA PRO A 482 -29.50 9.11 0.12
C PRO A 482 -29.74 9.37 -1.37
N ARG A 483 -30.20 8.36 -2.13
CA ARG A 483 -30.59 8.50 -3.56
C ARG A 483 -31.53 9.69 -3.79
N PHE A 484 -32.38 10.00 -2.80
CA PHE A 484 -33.36 11.09 -2.84
C PHE A 484 -32.96 12.27 -1.94
N SER A 485 -31.67 12.51 -1.75
CA SER A 485 -31.24 13.85 -1.38
C SER A 485 -31.54 14.74 -2.58
N ASN A 486 -32.68 15.42 -2.55
CA ASN A 486 -32.95 16.53 -3.45
C ASN A 486 -32.09 17.76 -3.10
N VAL A 487 -31.18 17.64 -2.12
CA VAL A 487 -30.27 18.69 -1.71
C VAL A 487 -29.34 19.05 -2.86
N THR A 488 -29.44 20.27 -3.37
CA THR A 488 -28.45 20.84 -4.30
C THR A 488 -27.69 21.89 -3.52
N ALA A 489 -26.41 21.68 -3.22
CA ALA A 489 -25.58 22.71 -2.59
C ALA A 489 -25.24 23.80 -3.63
N ASN A 490 -25.45 25.07 -3.28
CA ASN A 490 -25.09 26.21 -4.12
C ASN A 490 -24.97 27.44 -3.23
N PHE A 491 -23.90 28.21 -3.37
CA PHE A 491 -23.77 29.48 -2.66
C PHE A 491 -22.99 30.48 -3.51
N THR A 492 -23.10 31.75 -3.15
CA THR A 492 -22.22 32.81 -3.69
C THR A 492 -21.50 33.51 -2.56
N VAL A 493 -20.32 34.04 -2.86
CA VAL A 493 -19.55 34.90 -1.98
C VAL A 493 -19.54 36.31 -2.54
N SER A 494 -19.65 37.32 -1.69
CA SER A 494 -19.62 38.72 -2.12
C SER A 494 -18.25 39.17 -2.61
N LYS A 495 -17.18 38.44 -2.24
CA LYS A 495 -15.78 38.76 -2.54
C LYS A 495 -14.96 37.48 -2.66
N ASN A 496 -13.98 37.50 -3.57
CA ASN A 496 -13.10 36.35 -3.84
C ASN A 496 -11.69 36.57 -3.27
N ARG A 497 -11.48 37.73 -2.63
CA ARG A 497 -10.24 38.15 -1.95
C ARG A 497 -10.64 38.75 -0.62
N ILE A 498 -9.96 38.33 0.44
CA ILE A 498 -10.25 38.72 1.82
C ILE A 498 -9.16 39.67 2.31
N PHE A 499 -9.59 40.81 2.85
CA PHE A 499 -8.74 41.73 3.59
C PHE A 499 -9.14 41.72 5.06
N ALA A 500 -8.16 41.84 5.96
CA ALA A 500 -8.43 41.88 7.39
C ALA A 500 -9.34 43.07 7.75
N GLY A 501 -10.39 42.80 8.52
CA GLY A 501 -11.42 43.77 8.91
C GLY A 501 -12.53 43.96 7.87
N GLU A 502 -12.49 43.27 6.72
CA GLU A 502 -13.56 43.32 5.74
C GLU A 502 -14.62 42.24 5.95
N ASN A 503 -15.86 42.61 5.62
CA ASN A 503 -16.99 41.71 5.61
C ASN A 503 -17.08 40.95 4.29
N VAL A 504 -17.30 39.64 4.38
CA VAL A 504 -17.67 38.75 3.27
C VAL A 504 -19.04 38.17 3.56
N THR A 505 -19.96 38.33 2.62
CA THR A 505 -21.31 37.76 2.70
C THR A 505 -21.36 36.47 1.90
N PHE A 506 -21.78 35.40 2.55
CA PHE A 506 -22.08 34.11 1.96
C PHE A 506 -23.60 34.02 1.82
N THR A 507 -24.07 33.86 0.58
CA THR A 507 -25.50 33.73 0.26
C THR A 507 -25.77 32.32 -0.18
N ASP A 508 -26.60 31.61 0.57
CA ASP A 508 -27.00 30.25 0.24
C ASP A 508 -28.11 30.23 -0.82
N TYR A 509 -27.87 29.47 -1.88
CA TYR A 509 -28.81 29.11 -2.94
C TYR A 509 -29.09 27.61 -2.95
N SER A 510 -28.71 26.91 -1.88
CA SER A 510 -28.86 25.47 -1.79
C SER A 510 -30.33 25.11 -1.74
N LYS A 511 -30.73 24.14 -2.55
CA LYS A 511 -32.12 23.68 -2.62
C LYS A 511 -32.31 22.45 -1.75
N ASN A 512 -33.49 22.35 -1.13
CA ASN A 512 -33.99 21.16 -0.43
C ASN A 512 -33.15 20.60 0.74
N HIS A 513 -32.28 21.42 1.35
CA HIS A 513 -31.62 21.07 2.60
C HIS A 513 -32.54 21.31 3.81
N THR A 514 -32.41 20.50 4.87
CA THR A 514 -33.07 20.72 6.17
C THR A 514 -32.14 21.33 7.21
N THR A 515 -30.83 21.20 6.99
CA THR A 515 -29.77 21.75 7.81
C THR A 515 -28.62 22.23 6.91
N GLY A 516 -27.85 23.20 7.39
CA GLY A 516 -26.67 23.73 6.72
C GLY A 516 -25.61 24.12 7.74
N LEU A 517 -24.34 23.99 7.38
CA LEU A 517 -23.21 24.43 8.18
C LEU A 517 -22.16 25.02 7.25
N LEU A 518 -21.77 26.26 7.51
CA LEU A 518 -20.73 26.97 6.79
C LEU A 518 -19.53 27.20 7.72
N ASP A 519 -18.40 26.61 7.35
CA ASP A 519 -17.09 26.86 7.96
C ASP A 519 -16.39 27.98 7.17
N PHE A 520 -15.89 28.99 7.87
CA PHE A 520 -15.23 30.16 7.27
C PHE A 520 -13.74 29.92 6.96
N GLY A 521 -13.15 28.82 7.43
CA GLY A 521 -11.76 28.43 7.16
C GLY A 521 -10.70 29.21 7.95
N ASP A 522 -11.10 30.06 8.91
CA ASP A 522 -10.22 30.87 9.76
C ASP A 522 -10.26 30.47 11.24
N ASN A 523 -10.78 29.28 11.55
CA ASN A 523 -11.05 28.76 12.91
C ASN A 523 -12.07 29.58 13.72
N SER A 524 -12.80 30.50 13.10
CA SER A 524 -13.96 31.11 13.74
C SER A 524 -15.11 30.09 13.86
N PRO A 525 -16.09 30.32 14.77
CA PRO A 525 -17.23 29.43 14.89
C PRO A 525 -18.01 29.31 13.57
N ALA A 526 -18.25 28.08 13.14
CA ALA A 526 -19.08 27.80 11.97
C ALA A 526 -20.51 28.32 12.15
N SER A 527 -21.14 28.72 11.05
CA SER A 527 -22.51 29.26 11.03
C SER A 527 -23.48 28.27 10.44
N SER A 528 -24.64 28.10 11.07
CA SER A 528 -25.80 27.40 10.48
C SER A 528 -26.82 28.34 9.82
N VAL A 529 -26.49 29.63 9.73
CA VAL A 529 -27.35 30.65 9.12
C VAL A 529 -27.16 30.64 7.61
N THR A 530 -28.26 30.52 6.85
CA THR A 530 -28.29 30.43 5.38
C THR A 530 -27.66 31.64 4.68
N ASN A 531 -27.83 32.84 5.22
CA ASN A 531 -27.14 34.02 4.72
C ASN A 531 -26.34 34.63 5.85
N VAL A 532 -25.02 34.52 5.78
CA VAL A 532 -24.14 34.96 6.86
C VAL A 532 -23.10 35.95 6.34
N THR A 533 -22.87 37.00 7.12
CA THR A 533 -21.75 37.92 6.91
C THR A 533 -20.71 37.63 7.96
N HIS A 534 -19.49 37.32 7.52
CA HIS A 534 -18.35 37.05 8.37
C HIS A 534 -17.28 38.13 8.18
N THR A 535 -16.64 38.52 9.28
CA THR A 535 -15.55 39.49 9.29
C THR A 535 -14.25 38.75 9.56
N TYR A 536 -13.38 38.67 8.56
CA TYR A 536 -12.09 38.01 8.71
C TYR A 536 -11.11 38.93 9.45
N ILE A 537 -10.46 38.39 10.48
CA ILE A 537 -9.48 39.13 11.31
C ILE A 537 -8.04 39.00 10.79
N THR A 538 -7.80 38.11 9.83
CA THR A 538 -6.49 37.81 9.23
C THR A 538 -6.60 37.76 7.71
N TRP A 539 -5.48 37.94 7.02
CA TRP A 539 -5.42 37.96 5.56
C TRP A 539 -5.47 36.55 4.96
N TYR A 540 -6.31 36.34 3.94
CA TYR A 540 -6.41 35.06 3.20
C TYR A 540 -6.40 35.29 1.69
N LEU A 541 -5.59 34.50 0.97
CA LEU A 541 -5.33 34.73 -0.46
C LEU A 541 -6.49 34.30 -1.38
N HIS A 542 -7.33 33.33 -0.98
CA HIS A 542 -8.49 32.83 -1.74
C HIS A 542 -9.54 32.16 -0.82
N ILE A 543 -10.83 32.20 -1.23
CA ILE A 543 -11.99 31.49 -0.64
C ILE A 543 -12.36 30.32 -1.55
#